data_AF-Q6XJ01-F1
#
_entry.id   AF-Q6XJ01-F1
#
_cell.length_a   1.000
_cell.length_b   1.000
_cell.length_c   1.000
_cell.angle_alpha   90.00
_cell.angle_beta   90.00
_cell.angle_gamma   90.00
#
_symmetry.space_group_name_H-M   'P 1'
#
loop_
_entity.id
_entity.type
_entity.pdbx_description
1 polymer ?
#
loop_
_entity_poly.entity_id
_entity_poly.type
_entity_poly.pdbx_seq_one_letter_code
_entity_poly.pdbx_strand_id
1 'polypeptide(L)'
;GGTYFDMTFGAGGHTRRLLEKCPEAKVYALDRDPLAHQLARDMSESEEFKGRLIPLLGKFSDLPKLFKEHGLAKNSVDGMLFDFGCSSMQFDEAVRGFSISRDGPLDMRMDGGHSGGVTAADVLANVEEGDLVKILRMYGEEKAAKKIARGLIDARNALFKIETTKQLADIIENIMDGGSRKDKLRRHAHSATKTFQAIRIFVNNELNEINYGMVLANEILRVDGRLVTITFHSLEDTIVKRHINGNVLAG
;
A
#
# COMPACT_ATOMS: atom_id res chain seq x y z
N GLY A 1 5.31 -29.20 -8.85
CA GLY A 1 5.83 -27.97 -8.23
C GLY A 1 5.59 -26.78 -9.13
N GLY A 2 5.66 -25.57 -8.56
CA GLY A 2 5.46 -24.31 -9.28
C GLY A 2 6.08 -23.12 -8.53
N THR A 3 6.45 -22.08 -9.27
CA THR A 3 7.00 -20.83 -8.75
C THR A 3 5.91 -19.79 -8.63
N TYR A 4 5.73 -19.27 -7.42
CA TYR A 4 4.71 -18.27 -7.11
C TYR A 4 5.35 -17.03 -6.52
N PHE A 5 4.71 -15.88 -6.72
CA PHE A 5 5.03 -14.64 -6.04
C PHE A 5 3.88 -14.22 -5.15
N ASP A 6 4.18 -13.99 -3.87
CA ASP A 6 3.34 -13.18 -3.00
C ASP A 6 3.95 -11.78 -2.98
N MET A 7 3.32 -10.86 -3.69
CA MET A 7 3.87 -9.52 -3.93
C MET A 7 3.67 -8.59 -2.74
N THR A 8 2.91 -9.00 -1.74
CA THR A 8 2.49 -8.20 -0.58
C THR A 8 2.44 -9.11 0.65
N PHE A 9 3.59 -9.68 1.00
CA PHE A 9 3.67 -10.75 2.00
C PHE A 9 2.98 -10.38 3.32
N GLY A 10 3.18 -9.16 3.82
CA GLY A 10 2.63 -8.70 5.09
C GLY A 10 3.01 -9.64 6.24
N ALA A 11 2.00 -10.31 6.83
CA ALA A 11 2.20 -11.28 7.92
C ALA A 11 2.30 -12.74 7.43
N GLY A 12 2.29 -12.98 6.12
CA GLY A 12 2.48 -14.30 5.51
C GLY A 12 1.26 -15.23 5.51
N GLY A 13 0.05 -14.71 5.77
CA GLY A 13 -1.17 -15.53 5.82
C GLY A 13 -1.46 -16.28 4.52
N HIS A 14 -1.40 -15.58 3.37
CA HIS A 14 -1.61 -16.19 2.06
C HIS A 14 -0.47 -17.13 1.67
N THR A 15 0.78 -16.67 1.81
CA THR A 15 1.98 -17.50 1.57
C THR A 15 1.94 -18.81 2.36
N ARG A 16 1.64 -18.76 3.67
CA ARG A 16 1.51 -19.95 4.52
C ARG A 16 0.48 -20.91 3.96
N ARG A 17 -0.71 -20.38 3.64
CA ARG A 17 -1.80 -21.21 3.13
C ARG A 17 -1.45 -21.87 1.80
N LEU A 18 -0.74 -21.16 0.92
CA LEU A 18 -0.26 -21.71 -0.35
C LEU A 18 0.76 -22.83 -0.13
N LEU A 19 1.76 -22.62 0.72
CA LEU A 19 2.82 -23.60 1.01
C LEU A 19 2.30 -24.85 1.74
N GLU A 20 1.28 -24.71 2.59
CA GLU A 20 0.56 -25.83 3.22
C GLU A 20 -0.22 -26.68 2.21
N LYS A 21 -0.88 -26.03 1.24
CA LYS A 21 -1.73 -26.71 0.24
C LYS A 21 -0.96 -27.25 -0.95
N CYS A 22 0.21 -26.68 -1.24
CA CYS A 22 1.05 -27.06 -2.36
C CYS A 22 2.48 -27.34 -1.84
N PRO A 23 2.77 -28.57 -1.37
CA PRO A 23 4.08 -28.94 -0.82
C PRO A 23 5.25 -28.65 -1.78
N GLU A 24 5.02 -28.81 -3.07
CA GLU A 24 6.02 -28.59 -4.13
C GLU A 24 6.10 -27.13 -4.62
N ALA A 25 5.38 -26.19 -3.99
CA ALA A 25 5.42 -24.78 -4.35
C ALA A 25 6.68 -24.11 -3.80
N LYS A 26 7.24 -23.21 -4.60
CA LYS A 26 8.28 -22.26 -4.20
C LYS A 26 7.69 -20.85 -4.28
N VAL A 27 7.70 -20.13 -3.17
CA VAL A 27 7.08 -18.80 -3.05
C VAL A 27 8.16 -17.74 -2.82
N TYR A 28 8.21 -16.76 -3.71
CA TYR A 28 8.98 -15.54 -3.53
C TYR A 28 8.07 -14.51 -2.86
N ALA A 29 8.38 -14.16 -1.62
CA ALA A 29 7.57 -13.27 -0.79
C ALA A 29 8.21 -11.88 -0.77
N LEU A 30 7.60 -10.95 -1.49
CA LEU A 30 8.04 -9.56 -1.57
C LEU A 30 7.24 -8.70 -0.57
N ASP A 31 7.94 -7.84 0.14
CA ASP A 31 7.33 -6.71 0.83
C ASP A 31 8.32 -5.54 0.86
N ARG A 32 7.80 -4.32 0.86
CA ARG A 32 8.61 -3.11 1.03
C ARG A 32 8.86 -2.79 2.50
N ASP A 33 8.06 -3.36 3.40
CA ASP A 33 8.17 -3.17 4.83
C ASP A 33 9.26 -4.09 5.42
N PRO A 34 10.32 -3.53 6.02
CA PRO A 34 11.37 -4.34 6.67
C PRO A 34 10.83 -5.29 7.73
N LEU A 35 9.73 -4.95 8.42
CA LEU A 35 9.11 -5.83 9.41
C LEU A 35 8.51 -7.07 8.73
N ALA A 36 7.75 -6.88 7.65
CA ALA A 36 7.18 -7.99 6.88
C ALA A 36 8.26 -8.88 6.29
N HIS A 37 9.34 -8.27 5.78
CA HIS A 37 10.51 -9.02 5.32
C HIS A 37 11.18 -9.83 6.43
N GLN A 38 11.32 -9.29 7.65
CA GLN A 38 11.82 -10.06 8.79
C GLN A 38 10.93 -11.27 9.09
N LEU A 39 9.60 -11.08 9.12
CA LEU A 39 8.65 -12.18 9.34
C LEU A 39 8.76 -13.25 8.25
N ALA A 40 8.96 -12.84 6.99
CA ALA A 40 9.21 -13.77 5.89
C ALA A 40 10.50 -14.56 6.10
N ARG A 41 11.58 -13.92 6.59
CA ARG A 41 12.83 -14.61 6.94
C ARG A 41 12.63 -15.64 8.03
N ASP A 42 12.03 -15.25 9.15
CA ASP A 42 11.77 -16.16 10.26
C ASP A 42 10.90 -17.36 9.82
N MET A 43 9.88 -17.09 9.00
CA MET A 43 9.04 -18.14 8.43
C MET A 43 9.81 -19.05 7.47
N SER A 44 10.73 -18.51 6.67
CA SER A 44 11.54 -19.26 5.71
C SER A 44 12.56 -20.19 6.38
N GLU A 45 12.94 -19.91 7.62
CA GLU A 45 13.88 -20.74 8.39
C GLU A 45 13.20 -21.89 9.13
N SER A 46 11.86 -21.87 9.23
CA SER A 46 11.09 -22.95 9.83
C SER A 46 11.25 -24.25 9.04
N GLU A 47 11.32 -25.38 9.75
CA GLU A 47 11.43 -26.72 9.14
C GLU A 47 10.31 -27.02 8.12
N GLU A 48 9.14 -26.38 8.28
CA GLU A 48 8.00 -26.55 7.38
C GLU A 48 8.24 -25.89 6.01
N PHE A 49 8.88 -24.72 5.95
CA PHE A 49 8.97 -23.91 4.73
C PHE A 49 10.39 -23.70 4.20
N LYS A 50 11.39 -24.29 4.86
CA LYS A 50 12.80 -24.20 4.50
C LYS A 50 13.06 -24.54 3.04
N GLY A 51 13.73 -23.64 2.34
CA GLY A 51 14.04 -23.77 0.90
C GLY A 51 12.87 -23.54 -0.06
N ARG A 52 11.64 -23.38 0.45
CA ARG A 52 10.42 -23.13 -0.35
C ARG A 52 9.95 -21.69 -0.28
N LEU A 53 10.22 -20.98 0.82
CA LEU A 53 9.94 -19.55 0.95
C LEU A 53 11.22 -18.74 0.74
N ILE A 54 11.15 -17.72 -0.12
CA ILE A 54 12.26 -16.84 -0.47
C ILE A 54 11.84 -15.40 -0.16
N PRO A 55 12.30 -14.84 0.96
CA PRO A 55 12.02 -13.47 1.35
C PRO A 55 12.73 -12.47 0.42
N LEU A 56 11.99 -11.45 -0.02
CA LEU A 56 12.49 -10.35 -0.84
C LEU A 56 12.08 -9.02 -0.19
N LEU A 57 13.03 -8.10 -0.04
CA LEU A 57 12.78 -6.73 0.43
C LEU A 57 12.80 -5.78 -0.76
N GLY A 58 11.68 -5.10 -1.03
CA GLY A 58 11.59 -4.13 -2.11
C GLY A 58 10.16 -3.76 -2.47
N LYS A 59 10.02 -2.75 -3.32
CA LYS A 59 8.74 -2.36 -3.94
C LYS A 59 8.51 -3.18 -5.21
N PHE A 60 7.34 -3.02 -5.83
CA PHE A 60 7.05 -3.73 -7.08
C PHE A 60 8.00 -3.25 -8.18
N SER A 61 8.37 -1.96 -8.16
CA SER A 61 9.39 -1.39 -9.05
C SER A 61 10.76 -2.04 -8.97
N ASP A 62 11.10 -2.67 -7.83
CA ASP A 62 12.41 -3.29 -7.61
C ASP A 62 12.45 -4.74 -8.11
N LEU A 63 11.29 -5.31 -8.44
CA LEU A 63 11.17 -6.71 -8.84
C LEU A 63 12.07 -7.07 -10.04
N PRO A 64 12.22 -6.28 -11.12
CA PRO A 64 13.10 -6.66 -12.23
C PRO A 64 14.55 -6.94 -11.81
N LYS A 65 15.07 -6.15 -10.87
CA LYS A 65 16.41 -6.34 -10.29
C LYS A 65 16.44 -7.63 -9.46
N LEU A 66 15.49 -7.79 -8.54
CA LEU A 66 15.39 -8.97 -7.67
C LEU A 66 15.23 -10.27 -8.48
N PHE A 67 14.44 -10.21 -9.56
CA PHE A 67 14.18 -11.32 -10.47
C PHE A 67 15.46 -11.80 -11.16
N LYS A 68 16.29 -10.86 -11.63
CA LYS A 68 17.60 -11.14 -12.20
C LYS A 68 18.57 -11.73 -11.17
N GLU A 69 18.60 -11.18 -9.96
CA GLU A 69 19.46 -11.66 -8.86
C GLU A 69 19.14 -13.11 -8.47
N HIS A 70 17.88 -13.52 -8.58
CA HIS A 70 17.43 -14.88 -8.28
C HIS A 70 17.44 -15.83 -9.49
N GLY A 71 17.99 -15.39 -10.64
CA GLY A 71 18.13 -16.22 -11.84
C GLY A 71 16.80 -16.64 -12.48
N LEU A 72 15.73 -15.86 -12.27
CA LEU A 72 14.42 -16.16 -12.83
C LEU A 72 14.30 -15.66 -14.28
N ALA A 73 13.57 -16.41 -15.11
CA ALA A 73 13.37 -16.10 -16.52
C ALA A 73 11.99 -15.47 -16.76
N LYS A 74 11.85 -14.66 -17.81
CA LYS A 74 10.52 -14.17 -18.21
C LYS A 74 9.59 -15.35 -18.52
N ASN A 75 8.28 -15.17 -18.32
CA ASN A 75 7.28 -16.22 -18.52
C ASN A 75 7.55 -17.51 -17.74
N SER A 76 8.15 -17.43 -16.55
CA SER A 76 8.50 -18.60 -15.72
C SER A 76 7.71 -18.71 -14.41
N VAL A 77 6.80 -17.78 -14.13
CA VAL A 77 6.04 -17.73 -12.87
C VAL A 77 4.67 -18.36 -13.06
N ASP A 78 4.33 -19.36 -12.25
CA ASP A 78 3.06 -20.09 -12.27
C ASP A 78 1.89 -19.26 -11.71
N GLY A 79 2.17 -18.38 -10.76
CA GLY A 79 1.16 -17.48 -10.23
C GLY A 79 1.69 -16.31 -9.43
N MET A 80 0.91 -15.24 -9.38
CA MET A 80 1.21 -14.04 -8.62
C MET A 80 -0.01 -13.62 -7.82
N LEU A 81 0.23 -13.25 -6.57
CA LEU A 81 -0.77 -12.70 -5.66
C LEU A 81 -0.38 -11.26 -5.32
N PHE A 82 -1.37 -10.36 -5.40
CA PHE A 82 -1.30 -9.02 -4.82
C PHE A 82 -2.47 -8.84 -3.85
N ASP A 83 -2.18 -8.53 -2.61
CA ASP A 83 -3.12 -8.10 -1.58
C ASP A 83 -2.82 -6.63 -1.26
N PHE A 84 -3.43 -5.72 -2.04
CA PHE A 84 -3.05 -4.31 -2.03
C PHE A 84 -3.41 -3.60 -0.71
N GLY A 85 -2.95 -2.36 -0.54
CA GLY A 85 -3.20 -1.60 0.67
C GLY A 85 -2.23 -1.91 1.80
N CYS A 86 -2.65 -1.63 3.04
CA CYS A 86 -1.80 -1.72 4.22
C CYS A 86 -2.10 -2.97 5.03
N SER A 87 -1.05 -3.59 5.56
CA SER A 87 -1.18 -4.71 6.47
C SER A 87 -1.78 -4.26 7.81
N SER A 88 -2.43 -5.18 8.52
CA SER A 88 -2.94 -4.90 9.88
C SER A 88 -1.80 -4.42 10.80
N MET A 89 -0.61 -4.99 10.65
CA MET A 89 0.60 -4.63 11.41
C MET A 89 0.91 -3.13 11.33
N GLN A 90 0.75 -2.53 10.14
CA GLN A 90 0.96 -1.08 9.93
C GLN A 90 -0.10 -0.23 10.64
N PHE A 91 -1.35 -0.69 10.70
CA PHE A 91 -2.42 -0.02 11.45
C PHE A 91 -2.36 -0.30 12.96
N ASP A 92 -1.71 -1.40 13.36
CA ASP A 92 -1.60 -1.88 14.74
C ASP A 92 -0.54 -1.14 15.54
N GLU A 93 0.54 -0.75 14.88
CA GLU A 93 1.62 0.04 15.46
C GLU A 93 1.33 1.53 15.31
N ALA A 94 0.92 2.18 16.40
CA ALA A 94 0.62 3.61 16.41
C ALA A 94 1.79 4.47 15.90
N VAL A 95 3.04 4.06 16.19
CA VAL A 95 4.26 4.76 15.76
C VAL A 95 4.40 4.86 14.23
N ARG A 96 3.73 3.98 13.47
CA ARG A 96 3.73 3.98 12.00
C ARG A 96 2.85 5.08 11.40
N GLY A 97 1.91 5.64 12.18
CA GLY A 97 1.12 6.80 11.75
C GLY A 97 -0.01 6.50 10.76
N PHE A 98 -0.42 5.25 10.58
CA PHE A 98 -1.53 4.88 9.67
C PHE A 98 -2.90 4.96 10.32
N SER A 99 -2.96 4.85 11.66
CA SER A 99 -4.23 4.77 12.39
C SER A 99 -4.84 6.15 12.64
N ILE A 100 -6.16 6.23 12.48
CA ILE A 100 -6.96 7.39 12.88
C ILE A 100 -7.29 7.31 14.38
N SER A 101 -7.52 6.11 14.91
CA SER A 101 -7.97 5.89 16.29
C SER A 101 -6.84 5.79 17.31
N ARG A 102 -5.63 5.43 16.88
CA ARG A 102 -4.44 5.40 17.72
C ARG A 102 -3.51 6.54 17.32
N ASP A 103 -3.27 7.45 18.27
CA ASP A 103 -2.40 8.61 18.04
C ASP A 103 -0.93 8.17 17.92
N GLY A 104 -0.21 8.80 17.01
CA GLY A 104 1.20 8.56 16.76
C GLY A 104 1.77 9.58 15.77
N PRO A 105 3.08 9.52 15.48
CA PRO A 105 3.71 10.40 14.51
C PRO A 105 3.02 10.30 13.16
N LEU A 106 2.84 11.43 12.48
CA LEU A 106 2.24 11.48 11.15
C LEU A 106 3.26 11.05 10.08
N ASP A 107 3.61 9.75 10.08
CA ASP A 107 4.61 9.16 9.21
C ASP A 107 3.99 8.59 7.92
N MET A 108 3.18 7.53 8.04
CA MET A 108 2.51 6.83 6.94
C MET A 108 3.41 6.16 5.90
N ARG A 109 4.74 6.04 6.11
CA ARG A 109 5.61 5.29 5.18
C ARG A 109 5.51 3.79 5.42
N MET A 110 5.18 3.05 4.35
CA MET A 110 5.06 1.59 4.39
C MET A 110 6.41 0.90 4.60
N ASP A 111 7.52 1.53 4.21
CA ASP A 111 8.87 0.97 4.36
C ASP A 111 9.55 1.37 5.68
N GLY A 112 8.82 2.02 6.60
CA GLY A 112 9.38 2.49 7.87
C GLY A 112 10.51 3.50 7.72
N GLY A 113 10.60 4.19 6.57
CA GLY A 113 11.68 5.14 6.28
C GLY A 113 12.94 4.51 5.71
N HIS A 114 12.93 3.20 5.41
CA HIS A 114 14.07 2.48 4.85
C HIS A 114 14.61 3.13 3.55
N SER A 115 13.73 3.64 2.66
CA SER A 115 14.16 4.29 1.43
C SER A 115 14.38 5.80 1.55
N GLY A 116 14.42 6.37 2.77
CA GLY A 116 14.60 7.80 2.99
C GLY A 116 13.47 8.69 2.44
N GLY A 117 12.27 8.14 2.27
CA GLY A 117 11.11 8.88 1.74
C GLY A 117 10.58 9.94 2.70
N VAL A 118 9.76 10.86 2.16
CA VAL A 118 9.09 11.92 2.93
C VAL A 118 7.95 11.36 3.78
N THR A 119 7.80 11.88 5.00
CA THR A 119 6.66 11.52 5.87
C THR A 119 5.39 12.27 5.45
N ALA A 120 4.23 11.82 5.90
CA ALA A 120 2.96 12.55 5.76
C ALA A 120 3.02 13.95 6.40
N ALA A 121 3.70 14.08 7.55
CA ALA A 121 3.94 15.36 8.20
C ALA A 121 4.76 16.30 7.31
N ASP A 122 5.82 15.80 6.66
CA ASP A 122 6.66 16.60 5.77
C ASP A 122 5.91 17.00 4.50
N VAL A 123 5.05 16.12 3.97
CA VAL A 123 4.15 16.46 2.86
C VAL A 123 3.24 17.62 3.26
N LEU A 124 2.52 17.51 4.39
CA LEU A 124 1.63 18.58 4.82
C LEU A 124 2.36 19.88 5.14
N ALA A 125 3.58 19.80 5.69
CA ALA A 125 4.39 20.97 5.99
C ALA A 125 4.77 21.79 4.74
N ASN A 126 4.95 21.13 3.59
CA ASN A 126 5.53 21.77 2.40
C ASN A 126 4.58 21.88 1.19
N VAL A 127 3.50 21.09 1.16
CA VAL A 127 2.59 21.05 0.01
C VAL A 127 1.85 22.38 -0.18
N GLU A 128 1.69 22.80 -1.43
CA GLU A 128 0.85 23.95 -1.77
C GLU A 128 -0.64 23.58 -1.74
N GLU A 129 -1.52 24.55 -1.48
CA GLU A 129 -2.97 24.30 -1.39
C GLU A 129 -3.51 23.60 -2.64
N GLY A 130 -3.11 24.06 -3.83
CA GLY A 130 -3.57 23.52 -5.10
C GLY A 130 -3.20 22.05 -5.31
N ASP A 131 -2.00 21.66 -4.90
CA ASP A 131 -1.54 20.27 -5.00
C ASP A 131 -2.18 19.38 -3.92
N LEU A 132 -2.39 19.90 -2.72
CA LEU A 132 -3.13 19.19 -1.68
C LEU A 132 -4.58 18.92 -2.14
N VAL A 133 -5.23 19.87 -2.81
CA VAL A 133 -6.56 19.64 -3.42
C VAL A 133 -6.51 18.49 -4.44
N LYS A 134 -5.48 18.43 -5.29
CA LYS A 134 -5.32 17.34 -6.27
C LYS A 134 -5.14 16.00 -5.56
N ILE A 135 -4.26 15.92 -4.57
CA ILE A 135 -4.01 14.71 -3.77
C ILE A 135 -5.32 14.20 -3.16
N LEU A 136 -6.04 15.06 -2.44
CA LEU A 136 -7.29 14.68 -1.77
C LEU A 136 -8.38 14.23 -2.76
N ARG A 137 -8.50 14.92 -3.91
CA ARG A 137 -9.49 14.55 -4.94
C ARG A 137 -9.14 13.23 -5.61
N MET A 138 -7.91 13.09 -6.08
CA MET A 138 -7.51 11.96 -6.91
C MET A 138 -7.35 10.69 -6.09
N TYR A 139 -6.75 10.78 -4.90
CA TYR A 139 -6.41 9.60 -4.10
C TYR A 139 -7.42 9.32 -2.98
N GLY A 140 -8.10 10.35 -2.48
CA GLY A 140 -9.13 10.19 -1.45
C GLY A 140 -10.56 10.12 -2.00
N GLU A 141 -10.77 10.43 -3.28
CA GLU A 141 -12.11 10.67 -3.86
C GLU A 141 -12.91 11.65 -2.98
N GLU A 142 -12.24 12.68 -2.47
CA GLU A 142 -12.77 13.63 -1.48
C GLU A 142 -13.52 14.78 -2.16
N LYS A 143 -14.83 14.87 -1.90
CA LYS A 143 -15.70 15.92 -2.45
C LYS A 143 -15.41 17.28 -1.82
N ALA A 144 -15.09 17.30 -0.53
CA ALA A 144 -14.77 18.50 0.23
C ALA A 144 -13.28 18.88 0.11
N ALA A 145 -12.55 18.37 -0.88
CA ALA A 145 -11.09 18.48 -0.95
C ALA A 145 -10.59 19.93 -0.90
N LYS A 146 -11.30 20.86 -1.54
CA LYS A 146 -10.99 22.30 -1.46
C LYS A 146 -11.13 22.84 -0.03
N LYS A 147 -12.24 22.52 0.65
CA LYS A 147 -12.50 22.95 2.05
C LYS A 147 -11.44 22.37 2.99
N ILE A 148 -11.16 21.07 2.86
CA ILE A 148 -10.17 20.37 3.70
C ILE A 148 -8.76 20.88 3.43
N ALA A 149 -8.34 21.00 2.17
CA ALA A 149 -7.01 21.51 1.84
C ALA A 149 -6.80 22.92 2.40
N ARG A 150 -7.77 23.82 2.20
CA ARG A 150 -7.69 25.18 2.73
C ARG A 150 -7.54 25.19 4.26
N GLY A 151 -8.40 24.45 4.96
CA GLY A 151 -8.35 24.39 6.42
C GLY A 151 -7.06 23.75 6.95
N LEU A 152 -6.49 22.76 6.26
CA LEU A 152 -5.20 22.18 6.62
C LEU A 152 -4.04 23.16 6.42
N ILE A 153 -4.06 23.97 5.37
CA ILE A 153 -3.06 25.03 5.15
C ILE A 153 -3.18 26.12 6.22
N ASP A 154 -4.39 26.54 6.56
CA ASP A 154 -4.63 27.52 7.62
C ASP A 154 -4.16 26.98 8.99
N ALA A 155 -4.48 25.72 9.30
CA ALA A 155 -4.03 25.05 10.52
C ALA A 155 -2.50 24.90 10.58
N ARG A 156 -1.86 24.52 9.47
CA ARG A 156 -0.40 24.49 9.34
C ARG A 156 0.22 25.84 9.64
N ASN A 157 -0.32 26.92 9.08
CA ASN A 157 0.22 28.26 9.29
C ASN A 157 0.12 28.70 10.77
N ALA A 158 -0.92 28.23 11.48
CA ALA A 158 -1.10 28.50 12.91
C ALA A 158 -0.19 27.64 13.81
N LEU A 159 0.02 26.36 13.46
CA LEU A 159 0.75 25.38 14.26
C LEU A 159 2.20 25.17 13.84
N PHE A 160 2.65 25.81 12.76
CA PHE A 160 3.89 25.55 12.02
C PHE A 160 3.97 24.15 11.37
N LYS A 161 3.63 23.08 12.09
CA LYS A 161 3.62 21.70 11.59
C LYS A 161 2.47 20.88 12.19
N ILE A 162 1.90 19.99 11.39
CA ILE A 162 0.96 18.95 11.86
C ILE A 162 1.80 17.67 12.03
N GLU A 163 1.99 17.24 13.27
CA GLU A 163 2.99 16.23 13.64
C GLU A 163 2.38 14.88 13.99
N THR A 164 1.12 14.82 14.41
CA THR A 164 0.48 13.57 14.83
C THR A 164 -0.78 13.24 14.05
N THR A 165 -1.14 11.95 14.03
CA THR A 165 -2.37 11.47 13.40
C THR A 165 -3.60 12.07 14.08
N LYS A 166 -3.60 12.20 15.41
CA LYS A 166 -4.72 12.83 16.12
C LYS A 166 -4.89 14.30 15.75
N GLN A 167 -3.80 15.07 15.68
CA GLN A 167 -3.89 16.47 15.24
C GLN A 167 -4.54 16.58 13.86
N LEU A 168 -4.09 15.76 12.90
CA LEU A 168 -4.68 15.74 11.56
C LEU A 168 -6.17 15.35 11.61
N ALA A 169 -6.53 14.33 12.37
CA ALA A 169 -7.90 13.87 12.52
C ALA A 169 -8.81 14.97 13.10
N ASP A 170 -8.41 15.58 14.22
CA ASP A 170 -9.15 16.63 14.93
C ASP A 170 -9.35 17.87 14.03
N ILE A 171 -8.32 18.29 13.29
CA ILE A 171 -8.43 19.42 12.35
C ILE A 171 -9.49 19.10 11.27
N ILE A 172 -9.46 17.90 10.69
CA ILE A 172 -10.41 17.52 9.65
C ILE A 172 -11.83 17.41 10.22
N GLU A 173 -12.01 16.85 11.41
CA GLU A 173 -13.34 16.79 12.05
C GLU A 173 -13.93 18.17 12.29
N ASN A 174 -13.11 19.11 12.78
CA ASN A 174 -13.50 20.51 12.94
C ASN A 174 -13.87 21.17 11.61
N ILE A 175 -13.06 20.99 10.56
CA ILE A 175 -13.38 21.50 9.21
C ILE A 175 -14.70 20.92 8.67
N MET A 176 -15.01 19.68 9.02
CA MET A 176 -16.19 18.97 8.54
C MET A 176 -17.43 19.17 9.44
N ASP A 177 -17.33 20.01 10.47
CA ASP A 177 -18.43 20.39 11.38
C ASP A 177 -19.12 19.15 12.02
N GLY A 178 -18.35 18.11 12.36
CA GLY A 178 -18.90 16.87 12.92
C GLY A 178 -19.79 16.07 11.95
N GLY A 179 -19.71 16.33 10.65
CA GLY A 179 -20.51 15.66 9.63
C GLY A 179 -20.38 14.13 9.66
N SER A 180 -21.50 13.43 9.79
CA SER A 180 -21.53 11.97 9.75
C SER A 180 -21.28 11.48 8.32
N ARG A 181 -20.18 10.75 8.11
CA ARG A 181 -19.90 10.09 6.83
C ARG A 181 -20.34 8.64 6.86
N LYS A 182 -20.63 8.13 5.67
CA LYS A 182 -20.91 6.72 5.45
C LYS A 182 -19.94 6.14 4.42
N ASP A 183 -19.44 4.94 4.68
CA ASP A 183 -18.68 4.18 3.70
C ASP A 183 -19.61 3.60 2.61
N LYS A 184 -19.03 2.85 1.66
CA LYS A 184 -19.81 2.21 0.57
C LYS A 184 -20.84 1.20 1.09
N LEU A 185 -20.65 0.65 2.30
CA LEU A 185 -21.56 -0.27 2.97
C LEU A 185 -22.56 0.45 3.89
N ARG A 186 -22.64 1.78 3.79
CA ARG A 186 -23.51 2.66 4.59
C ARG A 186 -23.21 2.64 6.10
N ARG A 187 -22.04 2.16 6.50
CA ARG A 187 -21.56 2.18 7.89
C ARG A 187 -20.98 3.54 8.21
N HIS A 188 -21.05 3.97 9.46
CA HIS A 188 -20.43 5.22 9.87
C HIS A 188 -18.92 5.18 9.61
N ALA A 189 -18.40 6.24 9.00
CA ALA A 189 -16.98 6.40 8.70
C ALA A 189 -16.49 7.72 9.29
N HIS A 190 -15.27 7.72 9.80
CA HIS A 190 -14.65 8.91 10.35
C HIS A 190 -14.44 9.96 9.24
N SER A 191 -14.58 11.24 9.57
CA SER A 191 -14.47 12.32 8.57
C SER A 191 -13.10 12.39 7.91
N ALA A 192 -12.05 12.04 8.66
CA ALA A 192 -10.67 12.01 8.19
C ALA A 192 -10.27 10.82 7.30
N THR A 193 -11.10 9.76 7.20
CA THR A 193 -10.70 8.50 6.52
C THR A 193 -10.20 8.71 5.09
N LYS A 194 -10.90 9.53 4.30
CA LYS A 194 -10.51 9.81 2.90
C LYS A 194 -9.23 10.62 2.79
N THR A 195 -9.00 11.54 3.72
CA THR A 195 -7.78 12.34 3.76
C THR A 195 -6.57 11.50 4.13
N PHE A 196 -6.71 10.64 5.14
CA PHE A 196 -5.65 9.68 5.53
C PHE A 196 -5.31 8.76 4.36
N GLN A 197 -6.32 8.19 3.69
CA GLN A 197 -6.11 7.37 2.50
C GLN A 197 -5.37 8.15 1.40
N ALA A 198 -5.78 9.38 1.11
CA ALA A 198 -5.16 10.19 0.06
C ALA A 198 -3.68 10.48 0.31
N ILE A 199 -3.36 10.89 1.54
CA ILE A 199 -1.99 11.22 1.94
C ILE A 199 -1.13 9.96 1.93
N ARG A 200 -1.64 8.84 2.46
CA ARG A 200 -0.95 7.54 2.45
C ARG A 200 -0.60 7.09 1.03
N ILE A 201 -1.58 7.15 0.12
CA ILE A 201 -1.39 6.81 -1.31
C ILE A 201 -0.30 7.69 -1.94
N PHE A 202 -0.32 9.00 -1.66
CA PHE A 202 0.69 9.93 -2.17
C PHE A 202 2.08 9.62 -1.61
N VAL A 203 2.22 9.49 -0.29
CA VAL A 203 3.49 9.22 0.42
C VAL A 203 4.14 7.93 -0.09
N ASN A 204 3.33 6.90 -0.36
CA ASN A 204 3.84 5.59 -0.75
C ASN A 204 3.89 5.35 -2.25
N ASN A 205 3.46 6.32 -3.06
CA ASN A 205 3.36 6.18 -4.52
C ASN A 205 2.50 4.96 -4.95
N GLU A 206 1.47 4.63 -4.17
CA GLU A 206 0.81 3.31 -4.22
C GLU A 206 0.24 2.99 -5.61
N LEU A 207 -0.50 3.92 -6.22
CA LEU A 207 -1.15 3.67 -7.51
C LEU A 207 -0.16 3.43 -8.65
N ASN A 208 0.99 4.12 -8.63
CA ASN A 208 2.03 3.95 -9.64
C ASN A 208 2.75 2.61 -9.44
N GLU A 209 3.02 2.22 -8.18
CA GLU A 209 3.56 0.90 -7.87
C GLU A 209 2.60 -0.19 -8.35
N ILE A 210 1.30 -0.09 -8.04
CA ILE A 210 0.29 -1.05 -8.51
C ILE A 210 0.30 -1.13 -10.04
N ASN A 211 0.28 0.01 -10.73
CA ASN A 211 0.34 0.03 -12.18
C ASN A 211 1.59 -0.69 -12.71
N TYR A 212 2.76 -0.42 -12.13
CA TYR A 212 4.01 -1.08 -12.50
C TYR A 212 3.99 -2.58 -12.20
N GLY A 213 3.49 -2.98 -11.03
CA GLY A 213 3.32 -4.38 -10.63
C GLY A 213 2.43 -5.16 -11.59
N MET A 214 1.36 -4.54 -12.11
CA MET A 214 0.48 -5.15 -13.11
C MET A 214 1.17 -5.32 -14.48
N VAL A 215 1.98 -4.33 -14.90
CA VAL A 215 2.82 -4.45 -16.11
C VAL A 215 3.80 -5.62 -15.96
N LEU A 216 4.49 -5.70 -14.81
CA LEU A 216 5.41 -6.79 -14.52
C LEU A 216 4.73 -8.15 -14.50
N ALA A 217 3.54 -8.24 -13.91
CA ALA A 217 2.80 -9.49 -13.87
C ALA A 217 2.56 -10.05 -15.27
N ASN A 218 2.20 -9.19 -16.22
CA ASN A 218 2.03 -9.56 -17.62
C ASN A 218 3.32 -10.03 -18.30
N GLU A 219 4.50 -9.56 -17.86
CA GLU A 219 5.79 -9.98 -18.43
C GLU A 219 6.36 -11.27 -17.84
N ILE A 220 6.07 -11.55 -16.56
CA ILE A 220 6.74 -12.64 -15.83
C ILE A 220 5.86 -13.89 -15.66
N LEU A 221 4.54 -13.73 -15.66
CA LEU A 221 3.62 -14.86 -15.64
C LEU A 221 3.79 -15.68 -16.91
N ARG A 222 3.87 -17.00 -16.75
CA ARG A 222 3.83 -17.91 -17.90
C ARG A 222 2.44 -17.90 -18.54
N VAL A 223 2.35 -18.44 -19.76
CA VAL A 223 1.06 -18.81 -20.36
C VAL A 223 0.31 -19.76 -19.42
N ASP A 224 -0.98 -19.50 -19.23
CA ASP A 224 -1.86 -20.19 -18.26
C ASP A 224 -1.52 -19.97 -16.78
N GLY A 225 -0.57 -19.06 -16.48
CA GLY A 225 -0.29 -18.58 -15.14
C GLY A 225 -1.48 -17.86 -14.52
N ARG A 226 -1.55 -17.81 -13.19
CA ARG A 226 -2.68 -17.21 -12.46
C ARG A 226 -2.28 -15.91 -11.78
N LEU A 227 -3.00 -14.84 -12.11
CA LEU A 227 -2.93 -13.58 -11.37
C LEU A 227 -4.12 -13.48 -10.41
N VAL A 228 -3.84 -13.23 -9.13
CA VAL A 228 -4.84 -12.99 -8.10
C VAL A 228 -4.58 -11.63 -7.48
N THR A 229 -5.62 -10.80 -7.40
CA THR A 229 -5.53 -9.45 -6.84
C THR A 229 -6.67 -9.22 -5.84
N ILE A 230 -6.36 -8.66 -4.68
CA ILE A 230 -7.32 -8.20 -3.68
C ILE A 230 -7.15 -6.68 -3.56
N THR A 231 -8.26 -5.95 -3.67
CA THR A 231 -8.27 -4.48 -3.66
C THR A 231 -9.20 -3.98 -2.56
N PHE A 232 -8.86 -2.84 -1.97
CA PHE A 232 -9.56 -2.26 -0.83
C PHE A 232 -10.26 -0.95 -1.18
N HIS A 233 -9.86 -0.29 -2.28
CA HIS A 233 -10.56 0.89 -2.77
C HIS A 233 -10.70 0.94 -4.30
N SER A 234 -11.58 1.84 -4.77
CA SER A 234 -12.00 1.95 -6.17
C SER A 234 -10.82 2.20 -7.13
N LEU A 235 -9.84 2.98 -6.69
CA LEU A 235 -8.70 3.36 -7.53
C LEU A 235 -7.81 2.15 -7.87
N GLU A 236 -7.52 1.28 -6.89
CA GLU A 236 -6.76 0.04 -7.11
C GLU A 236 -7.53 -0.88 -8.07
N ASP A 237 -8.81 -1.14 -7.78
CA ASP A 237 -9.71 -1.96 -8.59
C ASP A 237 -9.78 -1.47 -10.04
N THR A 238 -9.83 -0.15 -10.24
CA THR A 238 -9.86 0.45 -11.57
C THR A 238 -8.57 0.18 -12.35
N ILE A 239 -7.41 0.31 -11.71
CA ILE A 239 -6.11 0.04 -12.35
C ILE A 239 -6.03 -1.44 -12.74
N VAL A 240 -6.31 -2.34 -11.80
CA VAL A 240 -6.28 -3.79 -12.02
C VAL A 240 -7.20 -4.20 -13.16
N LYS A 241 -8.46 -3.76 -13.15
CA LYS A 241 -9.44 -4.08 -14.20
C LYS A 241 -9.01 -3.58 -15.58
N ARG A 242 -8.38 -2.41 -15.66
CA ARG A 242 -7.87 -1.88 -16.95
C ARG A 242 -6.79 -2.78 -17.53
N HIS A 243 -5.85 -3.23 -16.71
CA HIS A 243 -4.82 -4.19 -17.13
C HIS A 243 -5.41 -5.53 -17.55
N ILE A 244 -6.31 -6.10 -16.75
CA ILE A 244 -6.94 -7.40 -17.06
C ILE A 244 -7.78 -7.35 -18.35
N ASN A 245 -8.51 -6.25 -18.57
CA ASN A 245 -9.35 -6.10 -19.76
C ASN A 245 -8.59 -5.62 -21.01
N GLY A 246 -7.26 -5.42 -20.94
CA GLY A 246 -6.46 -4.88 -22.04
C GLY A 246 -6.73 -3.40 -22.36
N ASN A 247 -7.46 -2.69 -21.50
CA ASN A 247 -7.78 -1.27 -21.63
C ASN A 247 -6.72 -0.40 -20.94
N VAL A 248 -5.45 -0.70 -21.21
CA VAL A 248 -4.35 0.13 -20.74
C VAL A 248 -4.25 1.29 -21.72
N LEU A 249 -4.59 2.51 -21.28
CA LEU A 249 -4.24 3.71 -22.02
C LEU A 249 -2.71 3.71 -22.10
N ALA A 250 -2.16 3.58 -23.31
CA ALA A 250 -0.74 3.84 -23.54
C ALA A 250 -0.48 5.26 -23.03
N GLY A 251 0.28 5.35 -21.94
CA GLY A 251 0.77 6.62 -21.40
C GLY A 251 1.75 7.26 -22.36
#